data_AF-A1C6C1-F1
#
_entry.id   AF-A1C6C1-F1
#
_cell.length_a   1.000
_cell.length_b   1.000
_cell.length_c   1.000
_cell.angle_alpha   90.00
_cell.angle_beta   90.00
_cell.angle_gamma   90.00
#
_symmetry.space_group_name_H-M   'P 1'
#
loop_
_entity.id
_entity.type
_entity.pdbx_description
1 polymer ?
#
loop_
_entity_poly.entity_id
_entity_poly.type
_entity_poly.pdbx_seq_one_letter_code
_entity_poly.pdbx_strand_id
1 'polypeptide(L)'
;MTIIQQNQSHSDFRDSLRGQSVVLPNLYSLFPEWKPRLHPEYARARDESLNPWIERWVPDPVTSRKFQAAEFGVFAAIMCADASYEKLCTMSKSFAWYREKSLQYFRHVLCGEGEFPDLSGFSLELQYALLCWDEVAAHIREVCSKETCEVLLEKKLYYVSSVDTVDTICEGDQIPSLVEYWDRRERTAGVYPVIATIPFIYGQDVSHAELATENMRLLWRHTSYLVHM
;
A
#
# COMPACT_ATOMS: atom_id res chain seq x y z
N MET A 1 -26.26 -10.10 17.50
CA MET A 1 -24.95 -10.60 17.05
C MET A 1 -25.24 -11.84 16.22
N THR A 2 -25.32 -11.68 14.89
CA THR A 2 -25.68 -12.78 13.98
C THR A 2 -24.44 -13.64 13.81
N ILE A 3 -24.52 -14.90 14.24
CA ILE A 3 -23.47 -15.90 14.01
C ILE A 3 -23.47 -16.18 12.51
N ILE A 4 -22.41 -15.79 11.82
CA ILE A 4 -22.21 -16.17 10.41
C ILE A 4 -22.08 -17.70 10.40
N GLN A 5 -23.05 -18.39 9.81
CA GLN A 5 -22.99 -19.83 9.61
C GLN A 5 -21.90 -20.14 8.58
N GLN A 6 -21.02 -21.09 8.89
CA GLN A 6 -20.07 -21.64 7.91
C GLN A 6 -20.86 -22.22 6.72
N ASN A 7 -20.46 -21.87 5.49
CA ASN A 7 -21.03 -22.29 4.20
C ASN A 7 -22.28 -21.53 3.69
N GLN A 8 -22.41 -20.23 3.95
CA GLN A 8 -23.41 -19.39 3.29
C GLN A 8 -22.94 -18.97 1.89
N SER A 9 -23.82 -19.04 0.88
CA SER A 9 -23.52 -18.52 -0.47
C SER A 9 -23.43 -16.99 -0.46
N HIS A 10 -22.76 -16.37 -1.45
CA HIS A 10 -22.69 -14.91 -1.53
C HIS A 10 -24.07 -14.28 -1.70
N SER A 11 -24.96 -14.93 -2.45
CA SER A 11 -26.33 -14.46 -2.65
C SER A 11 -27.12 -14.46 -1.35
N ASP A 12 -27.09 -15.57 -0.60
CA ASP A 12 -27.81 -15.70 0.66
C ASP A 12 -27.29 -14.70 1.70
N PHE A 13 -25.96 -14.51 1.76
CA PHE A 13 -25.36 -13.53 2.66
C PHE A 13 -25.81 -12.12 2.30
N ARG A 14 -25.77 -11.73 1.02
CA ARG A 14 -26.22 -10.40 0.57
C ARG A 14 -27.70 -10.16 0.90
N ASP A 15 -28.55 -11.16 0.70
CA ASP A 15 -29.97 -11.03 1.03
C ASP A 15 -30.19 -10.95 2.54
N SER A 16 -29.38 -11.63 3.35
CA SER A 16 -29.42 -11.51 4.80
C SER A 16 -29.10 -10.09 5.29
N LEU A 17 -28.25 -9.34 4.58
CA LEU A 17 -27.90 -7.95 4.92
C LEU A 17 -28.99 -6.95 4.57
N ARG A 18 -29.96 -7.31 3.71
CA ARG A 18 -30.98 -6.38 3.23
C ARG A 18 -31.87 -5.91 4.38
N GLY A 19 -32.00 -4.59 4.54
CA GLY A 19 -32.80 -3.99 5.61
C GLY A 19 -32.10 -3.94 6.97
N GLN A 20 -30.88 -4.48 7.09
CA GLN A 20 -30.05 -4.24 8.26
C GLN A 20 -29.49 -2.82 8.24
N SER A 21 -29.30 -2.25 9.43
CA SER A 21 -28.62 -0.96 9.61
C SER A 21 -27.23 -1.19 10.19
N VAL A 22 -26.22 -0.51 9.66
CA VAL A 22 -24.85 -0.53 10.16
C VAL A 22 -24.54 0.81 10.80
N VAL A 23 -23.89 0.78 11.96
CA VAL A 23 -23.38 1.98 12.62
C VAL A 23 -21.89 2.08 12.33
N LEU A 24 -21.48 3.14 11.63
CA LEU A 24 -20.07 3.43 11.42
C LEU A 24 -19.51 4.13 12.66
N PRO A 25 -18.43 3.63 13.27
CA PRO A 25 -17.81 4.29 14.40
C PRO A 25 -17.26 5.66 13.96
N ASN A 26 -17.47 6.69 14.77
CA ASN A 26 -16.83 7.98 14.54
C ASN A 26 -15.35 7.89 14.93
N LEU A 27 -14.47 7.60 13.98
CA LEU A 27 -13.04 7.45 14.24
C LEU A 27 -12.41 8.73 14.84
N TYR A 28 -12.89 9.92 14.49
CA TYR A 28 -12.40 11.18 15.08
C TYR A 28 -12.73 11.30 16.58
N SER A 29 -13.81 10.66 17.04
CA SER A 29 -14.12 10.60 18.48
C SER A 29 -13.16 9.69 19.25
N LEU A 30 -12.58 8.69 18.58
CA LEU A 30 -11.59 7.77 19.16
C LEU A 30 -10.19 8.40 19.20
N PHE A 31 -9.90 9.34 18.28
CA PHE A 31 -8.62 10.01 18.16
C PHE A 31 -8.79 11.54 18.11
N PRO A 32 -9.22 12.20 19.20
CA PRO A 32 -9.51 13.64 19.21
C PRO A 32 -8.27 14.51 18.94
N GLU A 33 -7.08 13.99 19.22
CA GLU A 33 -5.80 14.63 18.91
C GLU A 33 -5.37 14.45 17.45
N TRP A 34 -5.99 13.51 16.72
CA TRP A 34 -5.65 13.28 15.32
C TRP A 34 -6.28 14.35 14.44
N LYS A 35 -5.44 15.31 14.04
CA LYS A 35 -5.78 16.43 13.16
C LYS A 35 -4.95 16.31 11.88
N PRO A 36 -5.35 15.43 10.93
CA PRO A 36 -4.60 15.25 9.70
C PRO A 36 -4.51 16.59 8.96
N ARG A 37 -3.30 16.92 8.51
CA ARG A 37 -3.02 18.10 7.69
C ARG A 37 -2.48 17.63 6.35
N LEU A 38 -2.82 18.36 5.30
CA LEU A 38 -2.16 18.18 4.02
C LEU A 38 -0.80 18.87 4.05
N HIS A 39 0.20 18.25 3.44
CA HIS A 39 1.46 18.92 3.13
C HIS A 39 1.17 20.22 2.34
N PRO A 40 1.77 21.37 2.71
CA PRO A 40 1.46 22.68 2.11
C PRO A 40 1.70 22.72 0.60
N GLU A 41 2.70 22.00 0.11
CA GLU A 41 3.03 21.90 -1.31
C GLU A 41 2.32 20.76 -2.07
N TYR A 42 1.25 20.16 -1.53
CA TYR A 42 0.56 19.05 -2.21
C TYR A 42 0.08 19.40 -3.61
N ALA A 43 -0.51 20.58 -3.81
CA ALA A 43 -0.98 21.01 -5.14
C ALA A 43 0.18 21.03 -6.16
N ARG A 44 1.34 21.55 -5.76
CA ARG A 44 2.57 21.55 -6.56
C ARG A 44 3.04 20.13 -6.85
N ALA A 45 3.12 19.27 -5.84
CA ALA A 45 3.54 17.88 -6.01
C ALA A 45 2.59 17.09 -6.93
N ARG A 46 1.28 17.36 -6.86
CA ARG A 46 0.28 16.77 -7.76
C ARG A 46 0.51 17.21 -9.20
N ASP A 47 0.61 18.51 -9.43
CA ASP A 47 0.58 19.10 -10.78
C ASP A 47 1.94 19.01 -11.49
N GLU A 48 3.05 19.13 -10.76
CA GLU A 48 4.41 19.15 -11.34
C GLU A 48 5.13 17.79 -11.29
N SER A 49 4.70 16.87 -10.43
CA SER A 49 5.42 15.61 -10.20
C SER A 49 4.53 14.38 -10.42
N LEU A 50 3.43 14.24 -9.67
CA LEU A 50 2.61 13.02 -9.70
C LEU A 50 1.83 12.85 -11.00
N ASN A 51 1.05 13.85 -11.42
CA ASN A 51 0.22 13.73 -12.63
C ASN A 51 1.07 13.55 -13.90
N PRO A 52 2.16 14.31 -14.12
CA PRO A 52 3.07 14.07 -15.24
C PRO A 52 3.74 12.69 -15.19
N TRP A 53 4.02 12.18 -13.98
CA TRP A 53 4.56 10.83 -13.81
C TRP A 53 3.53 9.76 -14.17
N ILE A 54 2.26 9.92 -13.75
CA ILE A 54 1.17 9.00 -14.14
C ILE A 54 0.99 8.99 -15.66
N GLU A 55 0.98 10.15 -16.31
CA GLU A 55 0.86 10.26 -17.77
C GLU A 55 2.01 9.59 -18.52
N ARG A 56 3.22 9.65 -17.95
CA ARG A 56 4.40 8.98 -18.52
C ARG A 56 4.30 7.46 -18.44
N TRP A 57 3.82 6.93 -17.32
CA TRP A 57 3.88 5.49 -17.03
C TRP A 57 2.56 4.74 -17.28
N VAL A 58 1.45 5.46 -17.50
CA VAL A 58 0.13 4.88 -17.83
C VAL A 58 -0.23 5.30 -19.26
N PRO A 59 0.10 4.48 -20.28
CA PRO A 59 -0.04 4.87 -21.69
C PRO A 59 -1.48 5.09 -22.13
N ASP A 60 -2.43 4.37 -21.54
CA ASP A 60 -3.84 4.54 -21.83
C ASP A 60 -4.37 5.83 -21.18
N PRO A 61 -4.80 6.85 -21.96
CA PRO A 61 -5.22 8.13 -21.41
C PRO A 61 -6.49 8.03 -20.55
N VAL A 62 -7.35 7.04 -20.80
CA VAL A 62 -8.57 6.83 -20.01
C VAL A 62 -8.21 6.32 -18.62
N THR A 63 -7.32 5.33 -18.54
CA THR A 63 -6.80 4.78 -17.28
C THR A 63 -5.96 5.81 -16.54
N SER A 64 -5.08 6.55 -17.24
CA SER A 64 -4.30 7.65 -16.64
C SER A 64 -5.18 8.68 -15.94
N ARG A 65 -6.27 9.14 -16.58
CA ARG A 65 -7.23 10.06 -15.96
C ARG A 65 -7.94 9.46 -14.75
N LYS A 66 -8.24 8.16 -14.75
CA LYS A 66 -8.82 7.48 -13.59
C LYS A 66 -7.82 7.45 -12.41
N PHE A 67 -6.54 7.20 -12.68
CA PHE A 67 -5.49 7.23 -11.66
C PHE A 67 -5.29 8.65 -11.09
N GLN A 68 -5.31 9.68 -11.93
CA GLN A 68 -5.26 11.08 -11.47
C GLN A 68 -6.48 11.44 -10.62
N ALA A 69 -7.69 11.03 -11.04
CA ALA A 69 -8.94 11.29 -10.31
C ALA A 69 -9.07 10.50 -9.00
N ALA A 70 -8.31 9.41 -8.83
CA ALA A 70 -8.27 8.64 -7.58
C ALA A 70 -7.48 9.35 -6.47
N GLU A 71 -6.76 10.43 -6.78
CA GLU A 71 -6.07 11.30 -5.83
C GLU A 71 -5.18 10.56 -4.81
N PHE A 72 -4.47 9.51 -5.24
CA PHE A 72 -3.57 8.72 -4.39
C PHE A 72 -2.52 9.58 -3.65
N GLY A 73 -2.16 10.73 -4.22
CA GLY A 73 -1.26 11.71 -3.62
C GLY A 73 -1.79 12.38 -2.35
N VAL A 74 -3.12 12.42 -2.12
CA VAL A 74 -3.71 13.00 -0.90
C VAL A 74 -3.25 12.22 0.34
N PHE A 75 -3.26 10.89 0.25
CA PHE A 75 -2.80 10.04 1.35
C PHE A 75 -1.31 10.25 1.64
N ALA A 76 -0.48 10.35 0.59
CA ALA A 76 0.92 10.70 0.74
C ALA A 76 1.11 12.10 1.37
N ALA A 77 0.29 13.08 0.99
CA ALA A 77 0.33 14.43 1.55
C ALA A 77 -0.06 14.50 3.03
N ILE A 78 -0.97 13.65 3.48
CA ILE A 78 -1.31 13.53 4.91
C ILE A 78 -0.16 12.90 5.68
N MET A 79 0.42 11.80 5.15
CA MET A 79 1.54 11.09 5.79
C MET A 79 2.81 11.93 5.85
N CYS A 80 3.04 12.77 4.84
CA CYS A 80 4.22 13.59 4.69
C CYS A 80 4.01 15.02 5.18
N ALA A 81 2.97 15.34 5.98
CA ALA A 81 2.56 16.73 6.25
C ALA A 81 3.71 17.68 6.66
N ASP A 82 4.73 17.16 7.34
CA ASP A 82 5.90 17.90 7.82
C ASP A 82 7.24 17.42 7.19
N ALA A 83 7.19 16.59 6.15
CA ALA A 83 8.36 16.12 5.41
C ALA A 83 8.77 17.09 4.30
N SER A 84 9.85 16.79 3.58
CA SER A 84 10.28 17.62 2.44
C SER A 84 9.43 17.37 1.19
N TYR A 85 9.44 18.35 0.29
CA TYR A 85 8.78 18.26 -1.02
C TYR A 85 9.24 17.04 -1.83
N GLU A 86 10.53 16.72 -1.78
CA GLU A 86 11.12 15.58 -2.50
C GLU A 86 10.57 14.25 -1.95
N LYS A 87 10.46 14.13 -0.62
CA LYS A 87 9.89 12.94 0.01
C LYS A 87 8.40 12.80 -0.30
N LEU A 88 7.65 13.90 -0.28
CA LEU A 88 6.25 13.93 -0.70
C LEU A 88 6.09 13.41 -2.14
N CYS A 89 6.93 13.87 -3.07
CA CYS A 89 6.91 13.44 -4.46
C CYS A 89 7.17 11.93 -4.58
N THR A 90 8.18 11.42 -3.89
CA THR A 90 8.52 9.99 -3.89
C THR A 90 7.39 9.14 -3.31
N MET A 91 6.79 9.56 -2.19
CA MET A 91 5.69 8.83 -1.57
C MET A 91 4.42 8.83 -2.42
N SER A 92 4.10 9.96 -3.05
CA SER A 92 2.96 10.07 -3.95
C SER A 92 3.07 9.08 -5.12
N LYS A 93 4.26 8.97 -5.72
CA LYS A 93 4.55 7.98 -6.79
C LYS A 93 4.47 6.54 -6.27
N SER A 94 5.04 6.28 -5.09
CA SER A 94 5.03 4.95 -4.48
C SER A 94 3.61 4.42 -4.23
N PHE A 95 2.67 5.26 -3.83
CA PHE A 95 1.29 4.86 -3.51
C PHE A 95 0.38 4.74 -4.74
N ALA A 96 0.72 5.38 -5.85
CA ALA A 96 -0.02 5.27 -7.11
C ALA A 96 0.23 3.96 -7.88
N TRP A 97 1.03 3.03 -7.35
CA TRP A 97 1.54 1.85 -8.07
C TRP A 97 0.76 0.54 -7.81
N TYR A 98 0.53 -0.28 -8.86
CA TYR A 98 -0.08 -1.64 -8.80
C TYR A 98 0.57 -2.65 -9.79
N ARG A 99 0.20 -3.94 -9.72
CA ARG A 99 1.06 -5.15 -9.65
C ARG A 99 0.78 -6.24 -10.72
N GLU A 100 1.70 -7.22 -10.85
CA GLU A 100 1.43 -8.69 -10.95
C GLU A 100 2.76 -9.52 -10.88
N LYS A 101 3.91 -9.03 -11.38
CA LYS A 101 5.17 -9.84 -11.42
C LYS A 101 6.45 -9.11 -10.93
N SER A 102 6.42 -8.58 -9.71
CA SER A 102 7.38 -7.57 -9.22
C SER A 102 8.47 -8.05 -8.24
N LEU A 103 8.46 -9.32 -7.83
CA LEU A 103 9.29 -9.78 -6.70
C LEU A 103 10.80 -9.68 -6.99
N GLN A 104 11.25 -10.16 -8.15
CA GLN A 104 12.66 -10.12 -8.56
C GLN A 104 13.13 -8.68 -8.79
N TYR A 105 12.26 -7.86 -9.39
CA TYR A 105 12.53 -6.45 -9.62
C TYR A 105 12.76 -5.70 -8.31
N PHE A 106 11.92 -5.89 -7.29
CA PHE A 106 12.11 -5.21 -6.00
C PHE A 106 13.38 -5.60 -5.26
N ARG A 107 13.77 -6.88 -5.30
CA ARG A 107 15.04 -7.33 -4.72
C ARG A 107 16.23 -6.60 -5.35
N HIS A 108 16.21 -6.49 -6.68
CA HIS A 108 17.24 -5.77 -7.41
C HIS A 108 17.22 -4.26 -7.09
N VAL A 109 16.08 -3.59 -7.25
CA VAL A 109 16.06 -2.13 -7.11
C VAL A 109 16.15 -1.65 -5.67
N LEU A 110 15.64 -2.35 -4.66
CA LEU A 110 15.74 -1.85 -3.27
C LEU A 110 17.06 -2.23 -2.60
N CYS A 111 17.59 -3.42 -2.90
CA CYS A 111 18.72 -3.98 -2.17
C CYS A 111 19.93 -4.33 -3.06
N GLY A 112 19.85 -4.16 -4.37
CA GLY A 112 20.93 -4.52 -5.30
C GLY A 112 21.14 -6.02 -5.47
N GLU A 113 20.14 -6.83 -5.13
CA GLU A 113 20.26 -8.29 -5.17
C GLU A 113 19.96 -8.85 -6.57
N GLY A 114 20.85 -9.72 -7.07
CA GLY A 114 20.67 -10.41 -8.35
C GLY A 114 20.87 -9.53 -9.60
N GLU A 115 20.71 -10.12 -10.77
CA GLU A 115 20.72 -9.38 -12.05
C GLU A 115 19.41 -8.60 -12.24
N PHE A 116 19.46 -7.53 -13.04
CA PHE A 116 18.25 -6.80 -13.42
C PHE A 116 17.31 -7.76 -14.17
N PRO A 117 16.05 -7.93 -13.74
CA PRO A 117 15.18 -8.93 -14.34
C PRO A 117 14.85 -8.58 -15.79
N ASP A 118 14.85 -9.58 -16.66
CA ASP A 118 14.33 -9.40 -18.02
C ASP A 118 12.82 -9.15 -17.98
N LEU A 119 12.44 -7.93 -18.33
CA LEU A 119 11.05 -7.51 -18.34
C LEU A 119 10.33 -7.80 -19.67
N SER A 120 11.04 -8.27 -20.71
CA SER A 120 10.51 -8.45 -22.06
C SER A 120 9.31 -9.41 -22.13
N GLY A 121 9.22 -10.35 -21.18
CA GLY A 121 8.11 -11.29 -21.03
C GLY A 121 6.84 -10.70 -20.37
N PHE A 122 6.84 -9.42 -19.99
CA PHE A 122 5.69 -8.72 -19.43
C PHE A 122 4.97 -7.88 -20.47
N SER A 123 3.67 -7.63 -20.24
CA SER A 123 2.95 -6.61 -21.00
C SER A 123 3.64 -5.25 -20.83
N LEU A 124 3.56 -4.39 -21.84
CA LEU A 124 4.18 -3.07 -21.80
C LEU A 124 3.73 -2.25 -20.57
N GLU A 125 2.45 -2.37 -20.21
CA GLU A 125 1.87 -1.78 -19.00
C GLU A 125 2.58 -2.28 -17.73
N LEU A 126 2.83 -3.59 -17.63
CA LEU A 126 3.51 -4.18 -16.48
C LEU A 126 5.01 -3.83 -16.46
N GLN A 127 5.66 -3.71 -17.62
CA GLN A 127 7.04 -3.22 -17.70
C GLN A 127 7.14 -1.78 -17.16
N TYR A 128 6.22 -0.90 -17.57
CA TYR A 128 6.16 0.47 -17.08
C TYR A 128 5.81 0.58 -15.61
N ALA A 129 4.89 -0.25 -15.12
CA ALA A 129 4.63 -0.33 -13.69
C ALA A 129 5.90 -0.73 -12.92
N LEU A 130 6.73 -1.65 -13.42
CA LEU A 130 7.98 -1.99 -12.73
C LEU A 130 8.99 -0.85 -12.81
N LEU A 131 9.32 -0.38 -14.01
CA LEU A 131 10.36 0.64 -14.24
C LEU A 131 10.12 1.96 -13.50
N CYS A 132 8.87 2.32 -13.22
CA CYS A 132 8.57 3.54 -12.48
C CYS A 132 9.16 3.54 -11.05
N TRP A 133 9.50 2.36 -10.51
CA TRP A 133 10.12 2.20 -9.21
C TRP A 133 11.62 2.46 -9.19
N ASP A 134 12.31 2.53 -10.33
CA ASP A 134 13.74 2.87 -10.36
C ASP A 134 13.97 4.22 -9.70
N GLU A 135 13.15 5.23 -10.04
CA GLU A 135 13.20 6.57 -9.45
C GLU A 135 12.90 6.55 -7.93
N VAL A 136 11.90 5.77 -7.52
CA VAL A 136 11.46 5.69 -6.12
C VAL A 136 12.50 4.97 -5.27
N ALA A 137 13.00 3.83 -5.74
CA ALA A 137 13.99 3.02 -5.05
C ALA A 137 15.34 3.75 -4.96
N ALA A 138 15.74 4.49 -6.00
CA ALA A 138 16.98 5.27 -5.98
C ALA A 138 16.99 6.29 -4.84
N HIS A 139 15.90 7.05 -4.67
CA HIS A 139 15.80 8.03 -3.60
C HIS A 139 15.74 7.37 -2.21
N ILE A 140 15.05 6.24 -2.08
CA ILE A 140 15.03 5.50 -0.81
C ILE A 140 16.43 5.01 -0.44
N ARG A 141 17.19 4.44 -1.37
CA ARG A 141 18.57 3.96 -1.13
C ARG A 141 19.56 5.08 -0.81
N GLU A 142 19.32 6.29 -1.30
CA GLU A 142 20.15 7.46 -0.99
C GLU A 142 19.96 7.93 0.46
N VAL A 143 18.73 7.84 0.97
CA VAL A 143 18.34 8.41 2.27
C VAL A 143 18.42 7.38 3.41
N CYS A 144 18.06 6.14 3.14
CA CYS A 144 17.92 5.10 4.17
C CYS A 144 19.16 4.20 4.25
N SER A 145 19.42 3.66 5.44
CA SER A 145 20.37 2.57 5.63
C SER A 145 19.95 1.31 4.87
N LYS A 146 20.93 0.43 4.66
CA LYS A 146 20.70 -0.88 4.05
C LYS A 146 19.65 -1.70 4.81
N GLU A 147 19.69 -1.68 6.14
CA GLU A 147 18.75 -2.45 6.96
C GLU A 147 17.31 -1.93 6.83
N THR A 148 17.12 -0.61 6.78
CA THR A 148 15.80 0.00 6.51
C THR A 148 15.28 -0.40 5.11
N CYS A 149 16.16 -0.45 4.10
CA CYS A 149 15.81 -0.94 2.77
C CYS A 149 15.40 -2.42 2.77
N GLU A 150 16.09 -3.27 3.55
CA GLU A 150 15.75 -4.69 3.73
C GLU A 150 14.37 -4.86 4.39
N VAL A 151 14.06 -4.08 5.43
CA VAL A 151 12.73 -4.06 6.06
C VAL A 151 11.65 -3.68 5.03
N LEU A 152 11.86 -2.60 4.29
CA LEU A 152 10.90 -2.15 3.27
C LEU A 152 10.70 -3.21 2.18
N LEU A 153 11.79 -3.83 1.72
CA LEU A 153 11.75 -4.92 0.76
C LEU A 153 10.94 -6.10 1.32
N GLU A 154 11.21 -6.55 2.54
CA GLU A 154 10.50 -7.67 3.17
C GLU A 154 8.98 -7.41 3.18
N LYS A 155 8.54 -6.22 3.61
CA LYS A 155 7.11 -5.89 3.67
C LYS A 155 6.49 -5.71 2.30
N LYS A 156 7.27 -5.21 1.32
CA LYS A 156 6.83 -5.17 -0.08
C LYS A 156 6.68 -6.57 -0.65
N LEU A 157 7.61 -7.49 -0.44
CA LEU A 157 7.49 -8.87 -0.91
C LEU A 157 6.34 -9.61 -0.23
N TYR A 158 6.13 -9.35 1.08
CA TYR A 158 4.99 -9.88 1.82
C TYR A 158 3.66 -9.44 1.20
N TYR A 159 3.52 -8.14 0.91
CA TYR A 159 2.36 -7.65 0.16
C TYR A 159 2.34 -8.27 -1.22
N VAL A 160 3.38 -8.08 -2.05
CA VAL A 160 3.56 -8.47 -3.47
C VAL A 160 3.47 -9.98 -3.73
N SER A 161 3.52 -10.84 -2.73
CA SER A 161 3.22 -12.27 -2.90
C SER A 161 1.74 -12.62 -2.70
N SER A 162 0.95 -11.75 -2.06
CA SER A 162 -0.40 -12.10 -1.62
C SER A 162 -1.57 -11.67 -2.52
N VAL A 163 -1.37 -10.78 -3.49
CA VAL A 163 -2.45 -10.17 -4.28
C VAL A 163 -2.78 -10.96 -5.54
N ASP A 164 -1.84 -11.75 -6.07
CA ASP A 164 -2.05 -12.63 -7.23
C ASP A 164 -3.06 -13.76 -6.89
N THR A 165 -3.41 -13.90 -5.61
CA THR A 165 -4.40 -14.87 -5.14
C THR A 165 -5.65 -14.20 -4.60
N VAL A 166 -5.85 -12.88 -4.72
CA VAL A 166 -6.97 -12.15 -4.06
C VAL A 166 -8.31 -12.82 -4.31
N ASP A 167 -8.55 -13.27 -5.53
CA ASP A 167 -9.81 -13.90 -5.92
C ASP A 167 -10.00 -15.31 -5.34
N THR A 168 -8.93 -15.96 -4.87
CA THR A 168 -8.99 -17.35 -4.37
C THR A 168 -9.78 -17.50 -3.07
N ILE A 169 -10.00 -16.41 -2.33
CA ILE A 169 -10.85 -16.44 -1.12
C ILE A 169 -12.35 -16.45 -1.43
N CYS A 170 -12.72 -16.08 -2.66
CA CYS A 170 -14.10 -16.06 -3.14
C CYS A 170 -14.38 -17.22 -4.12
N GLU A 171 -13.45 -18.18 -4.24
CA GLU A 171 -13.63 -19.35 -5.09
C GLU A 171 -14.84 -20.18 -4.62
N GLY A 172 -15.67 -20.60 -5.57
CA GLY A 172 -16.78 -21.51 -5.31
C GLY A 172 -18.04 -20.89 -4.70
N ASP A 173 -18.24 -19.56 -4.82
CA ASP A 173 -19.44 -18.83 -4.31
C ASP A 173 -19.61 -18.94 -2.77
N GLN A 174 -18.53 -19.23 -2.06
CA GLN A 174 -18.53 -19.34 -0.59
C GLN A 174 -18.02 -18.05 0.05
N ILE A 175 -18.69 -17.63 1.13
CA ILE A 175 -18.21 -16.55 1.98
C ILE A 175 -17.11 -17.09 2.92
N PRO A 176 -15.91 -16.48 2.97
CA PRO A 176 -14.87 -16.91 3.88
C PRO A 176 -15.28 -16.69 5.34
N SER A 177 -14.72 -17.49 6.25
CA SER A 177 -14.84 -17.20 7.67
C SER A 177 -14.16 -15.87 8.02
N LEU A 178 -14.56 -15.28 9.15
CA LEU A 178 -13.97 -14.04 9.65
C LEU A 178 -12.44 -14.16 9.84
N VAL A 179 -11.97 -15.33 10.28
CA VAL A 179 -10.53 -15.60 10.48
C VAL A 179 -9.80 -15.63 9.14
N GLU A 180 -10.32 -16.38 8.15
CA GLU A 180 -9.74 -16.45 6.81
C GLU A 180 -9.72 -15.07 6.13
N TYR A 181 -10.78 -14.29 6.30
CA TYR A 181 -10.85 -12.92 5.81
C TYR A 181 -9.76 -12.05 6.45
N TRP A 182 -9.63 -12.04 7.78
CA TRP A 182 -8.65 -11.20 8.48
C TRP A 182 -7.21 -11.59 8.16
N ASP A 183 -6.87 -12.88 8.20
CA ASP A 183 -5.53 -13.39 7.89
C ASP A 183 -5.11 -13.02 6.46
N ARG A 184 -6.07 -13.00 5.54
CA ARG A 184 -5.83 -12.59 4.17
C ARG A 184 -5.76 -11.07 4.02
N ARG A 185 -6.71 -10.35 4.62
CA ARG A 185 -6.83 -8.89 4.51
C ARG A 185 -5.58 -8.20 5.05
N GLU A 186 -5.02 -8.71 6.13
CA GLU A 186 -3.75 -8.26 6.70
C GLU A 186 -2.60 -8.25 5.67
N ARG A 187 -2.62 -9.20 4.72
CA ARG A 187 -1.62 -9.32 3.65
C ARG A 187 -1.94 -8.45 2.45
N THR A 188 -3.19 -8.42 2.01
CA THR A 188 -3.62 -7.79 0.75
C THR A 188 -3.94 -6.30 0.87
N ALA A 189 -3.93 -5.77 2.08
CA ALA A 189 -4.22 -4.37 2.36
C ALA A 189 -3.09 -3.39 2.03
N GLY A 190 -1.84 -3.88 1.94
CA GLY A 190 -0.69 -3.01 1.74
C GLY A 190 -0.35 -2.09 2.92
N VAL A 191 -0.92 -2.30 4.12
CA VAL A 191 -0.62 -1.44 5.29
C VAL A 191 0.84 -1.56 5.72
N TYR A 192 1.37 -2.78 5.82
CA TYR A 192 2.76 -2.99 6.24
C TYR A 192 3.81 -2.33 5.34
N PRO A 193 3.75 -2.44 3.99
CA PRO A 193 4.69 -1.72 3.15
C PRO A 193 4.50 -0.19 3.21
N VAL A 194 3.30 0.31 3.55
CA VAL A 194 3.09 1.75 3.81
C VAL A 194 3.77 2.16 5.12
N ILE A 195 3.55 1.44 6.23
CA ILE A 195 4.19 1.74 7.53
C ILE A 195 5.72 1.69 7.39
N ALA A 196 6.25 0.73 6.63
CA ALA A 196 7.70 0.61 6.39
C ALA A 196 8.32 1.81 5.63
N THR A 197 7.52 2.73 5.08
CA THR A 197 8.01 3.97 4.46
C THR A 197 8.16 5.14 5.44
N ILE A 198 7.61 5.03 6.66
CA ILE A 198 7.71 6.07 7.68
C ILE A 198 9.16 6.46 8.01
N PRO A 199 10.12 5.50 8.18
CA PRO A 199 11.52 5.84 8.39
C PRO A 199 12.08 6.73 7.27
N PHE A 200 11.81 6.38 6.00
CA PHE A 200 12.17 7.22 4.85
C PHE A 200 11.56 8.62 4.93
N ILE A 201 10.25 8.73 5.19
CA ILE A 201 9.52 10.02 5.28
C ILE A 201 10.18 10.94 6.30
N TYR A 202 10.50 10.43 7.48
CA TYR A 202 11.03 11.24 8.58
C TYR A 202 12.56 11.25 8.67
N GLY A 203 13.25 10.58 7.74
CA GLY A 203 14.72 10.54 7.72
C GLY A 203 15.30 9.81 8.92
N GLN A 204 14.61 8.75 9.34
CA GLN A 204 15.02 7.86 10.41
C GLN A 204 15.36 6.50 9.80
N ASP A 205 16.20 5.75 10.51
CA ASP A 205 16.48 4.35 10.21
C ASP A 205 15.78 3.45 11.21
N VAL A 206 15.53 2.21 10.79
CA VAL A 206 14.94 1.18 11.64
C VAL A 206 15.63 -0.16 11.40
N SER A 207 15.83 -0.90 12.49
CA SER A 207 16.39 -2.25 12.47
C SER A 207 15.32 -3.33 12.66
N HIS A 208 15.64 -4.56 12.26
CA HIS A 208 14.78 -5.71 12.54
C HIS A 208 14.60 -5.94 14.04
N ALA A 209 15.64 -5.65 14.84
CA ALA A 209 15.61 -5.81 16.28
C ALA A 209 14.59 -4.87 16.95
N GLU A 210 14.54 -3.60 16.52
CA GLU A 210 13.56 -2.63 17.01
C GLU A 210 12.13 -3.04 16.65
N LEU A 211 11.92 -3.54 15.43
CA LEU A 211 10.61 -4.02 14.95
C LEU A 211 10.18 -5.34 15.58
N ALA A 212 11.12 -6.15 16.08
CA ALA A 212 10.82 -7.42 16.73
C ALA A 212 10.25 -7.26 18.15
N THR A 213 10.32 -6.07 18.74
CA THR A 213 9.75 -5.79 20.07
C THR A 213 8.23 -5.97 20.07
N GLU A 214 7.69 -6.46 21.18
CA GLU A 214 6.25 -6.70 21.32
C GLU A 214 5.42 -5.42 21.05
N ASN A 215 5.87 -4.28 21.57
CA ASN A 215 5.20 -3.00 21.38
C ASN A 215 5.15 -2.58 19.90
N MET A 216 6.25 -2.73 19.16
CA MET A 216 6.27 -2.40 17.73
C MET A 216 5.38 -3.33 16.91
N ARG A 217 5.39 -4.63 17.22
CA ARG A 217 4.49 -5.61 16.60
C ARG A 217 3.02 -5.29 16.84
N LEU A 218 2.66 -4.94 18.08
CA LEU A 218 1.31 -4.53 18.44
C LEU A 218 0.91 -3.24 17.74
N LEU A 219 1.80 -2.24 17.70
CA LEU A 219 1.55 -0.96 17.03
C LEU A 219 1.23 -1.17 15.55
N TRP A 220 2.04 -1.94 14.83
CA TRP A 220 1.83 -2.18 13.40
C TRP A 220 0.53 -2.96 13.15
N ARG A 221 0.26 -3.98 13.96
CA ARG A 221 -0.97 -4.78 13.87
C ARG A 221 -2.22 -3.95 14.15
N HIS A 222 -2.22 -3.13 15.20
CA HIS A 222 -3.36 -2.28 15.54
C HIS A 222 -3.56 -1.16 14.51
N THR A 223 -2.48 -0.62 13.94
CA THR A 223 -2.56 0.32 12.81
C THR A 223 -3.22 -0.33 11.60
N SER A 224 -2.87 -1.58 11.29
CA SER A 224 -3.53 -2.37 10.24
C SER A 224 -5.04 -2.51 10.47
N TYR A 225 -5.45 -2.85 11.70
CA TYR A 225 -6.89 -2.92 12.03
C TYR A 225 -7.61 -1.58 11.92
N LEU A 226 -6.96 -0.48 12.32
CA LEU A 226 -7.54 0.86 12.20
C LEU A 226 -7.78 1.27 10.75
N VAL A 227 -6.88 0.94 9.83
CA VAL A 227 -7.03 1.22 8.39
C VAL A 227 -8.13 0.37 7.75
N HIS A 228 -8.62 -0.67 8.44
CA HIS A 228 -9.67 -1.56 7.96
C HIS A 228 -11.07 -1.26 8.48
N MET A 229 -11.20 -0.37 9.47
CA MET A 229 -12.48 0.09 9.99
C MET A 229 -12.99 1.31 9.21
#